data_AF-A0AAE1GGB5-F1
#
_entry.id   AF-A0AAE1GGB5-F1
#
_cell.length_a   1.000
_cell.length_b   1.000
_cell.length_c   1.000
_cell.angle_alpha   90.00
_cell.angle_beta   90.00
_cell.angle_gamma   90.00
#
_symmetry.space_group_name_H-M   'P 1'
#
loop_
_entity.id
_entity.type
_entity.pdbx_description
1 polymer ?
#
loop_
_entity_poly.entity_id
_entity_poly.type
_entity_poly.pdbx_seq_one_letter_code
_entity_poly.pdbx_strand_id
1 'polypeptide(L)'
;MVGARRNISPSPLLLILLLFTLHPAWSKKERPVRQFNAGYDASYSSSSSNSLGGGGGSNYIPSINVKECPKDQHVDNARVRCSYTGCRVRCDRGYKLANGRSAAVIRCDHHTGKLTLGGHPWSPVFTPCLPQCGSTGCLNGGQCESPGTCRCAAGFTGDNCQNARMQADQPPSQQLSNAACPAPRFPMVHADVEWSEGEQEALVRCHPGYSFTIGGTTATIACRAGTWDLPPSPFQLGGPLACHSECEPPCENGGSCLPGGVCDCPTNYWGPQCQLERCDFPRTRLQHSSLGGTLFRLKVECHPGYKMRNGRVWQTMTCRNGEWTLPNLGPMKDNDLNCYPDEVQSV
;
A
#
# COMPACT_ATOMS: atom_id res chain seq x y z
N MET A 1 -16.65 -52.07 59.42
CA MET A 1 -17.22 -50.79 58.99
C MET A 1 -16.10 -49.94 58.43
N VAL A 2 -16.30 -49.45 57.21
CA VAL A 2 -15.32 -48.70 56.40
C VAL A 2 -15.10 -47.32 57.00
N GLY A 3 -13.85 -46.93 57.22
CA GLY A 3 -13.46 -45.59 57.65
C GLY A 3 -12.39 -45.05 56.71
N ALA A 4 -12.76 -44.09 55.87
CA ALA A 4 -11.84 -43.31 55.05
C ALA A 4 -11.60 -41.95 55.71
N ARG A 5 -10.34 -41.52 55.83
CA ARG A 5 -9.94 -40.11 55.81
C ARG A 5 -8.42 -39.95 55.55
N ARG A 6 -8.14 -39.44 54.35
CA ARG A 6 -7.12 -38.46 53.90
C ARG A 6 -5.72 -38.49 54.56
N ASN A 7 -4.71 -38.82 53.74
CA ASN A 7 -3.30 -38.56 53.98
C ASN A 7 -2.79 -37.42 53.08
N ILE A 8 -1.93 -36.56 53.65
CA ILE A 8 -1.19 -35.49 52.99
C ILE A 8 0.32 -35.81 53.07
N SER A 9 0.98 -35.75 51.89
CA SER A 9 2.43 -35.61 51.61
C SER A 9 3.38 -36.77 52.00
N PRO A 10 4.67 -36.78 51.57
CA PRO A 10 5.33 -36.22 50.38
C PRO A 10 5.99 -37.35 49.52
N SER A 11 6.25 -37.13 48.23
CA SER A 11 6.90 -38.15 47.38
C SER A 11 8.43 -37.96 47.29
N PRO A 12 9.24 -39.01 47.53
CA PRO A 12 10.69 -38.95 47.53
C PRO A 12 11.31 -39.28 46.17
N LEU A 13 12.49 -38.68 45.97
CA LEU A 13 13.47 -38.93 44.93
C LEU A 13 14.12 -40.33 45.04
N LEU A 14 14.60 -40.81 43.89
CA LEU A 14 15.58 -41.88 43.65
C LEU A 14 15.16 -43.33 43.92
N LEU A 15 14.91 -44.09 42.84
CA LEU A 15 15.74 -45.21 42.36
C LEU A 15 14.96 -45.95 41.25
N ILE A 16 15.54 -46.09 40.05
CA ILE A 16 15.70 -47.35 39.31
C ILE A 16 16.51 -47.04 38.05
N LEU A 17 17.72 -47.60 38.04
CA LEU A 17 18.66 -47.65 36.94
C LEU A 17 18.22 -48.70 35.92
N LEU A 18 18.48 -48.36 34.65
CA LEU A 18 18.85 -49.26 33.55
C LEU A 18 17.81 -50.31 33.14
N LEU A 19 17.15 -50.04 32.01
CA LEU A 19 17.06 -50.94 30.85
C LEU A 19 16.30 -50.20 29.75
N PHE A 20 17.00 -49.92 28.64
CA PHE A 20 16.54 -49.89 27.25
C PHE A 20 17.47 -48.98 26.45
N THR A 21 18.49 -49.65 25.93
CA THR A 21 19.27 -49.27 24.76
C THR A 21 18.40 -48.77 23.61
N LEU A 22 18.97 -47.87 22.81
CA LEU A 22 18.51 -47.28 21.54
C LEU A 22 17.83 -45.90 21.69
N HIS A 23 18.65 -44.85 21.67
CA HIS A 23 18.22 -43.56 21.14
C HIS A 23 17.95 -43.72 19.63
N PRO A 24 16.74 -43.48 19.11
CA PRO A 24 16.67 -42.92 17.78
C PRO A 24 17.09 -41.46 17.93
N ALA A 25 18.30 -41.14 17.46
CA ALA A 25 18.64 -39.76 17.14
C ALA A 25 17.51 -39.20 16.28
N TRP A 26 16.72 -38.26 16.83
CA TRP A 26 15.82 -37.45 16.03
C TRP A 26 16.68 -36.54 15.17
N SER A 27 17.18 -37.13 14.08
CA SER A 27 17.65 -36.42 12.91
C SER A 27 16.58 -35.39 12.57
N LYS A 28 16.98 -34.12 12.53
CA LYS A 28 16.18 -33.05 11.94
C LYS A 28 15.77 -33.57 10.57
N LYS A 29 14.49 -33.96 10.43
CA LYS A 29 13.92 -34.33 9.14
C LYS A 29 13.82 -33.03 8.35
N GLU A 30 14.93 -32.66 7.74
CA GLU A 30 14.98 -31.69 6.66
C GLU A 30 13.93 -32.16 5.67
N ARG A 31 12.84 -31.40 5.59
CA ARG A 31 11.85 -31.61 4.55
C ARG A 31 12.63 -31.48 3.25
N PRO A 32 12.46 -32.40 2.28
CA PRO A 32 13.08 -32.21 0.99
C PRO A 32 12.64 -30.83 0.49
N VAL A 33 13.63 -29.94 0.36
CA VAL A 33 13.49 -28.75 -0.47
C VAL A 33 13.03 -29.32 -1.80
N ARG A 34 11.79 -29.00 -2.20
CA ARG A 34 11.43 -29.14 -3.60
C ARG A 34 12.38 -28.21 -4.34
N GLN A 35 13.48 -28.76 -4.83
CA GLN A 35 14.31 -28.17 -5.85
C GLN A 35 13.36 -27.91 -7.02
N PHE A 36 12.85 -26.68 -7.10
CA PHE A 36 12.52 -26.16 -8.40
C PHE A 36 13.86 -26.03 -9.11
N ASN A 37 14.02 -26.81 -10.18
CA ASN A 37 15.16 -26.71 -11.07
C ASN A 37 15.46 -25.24 -11.34
N ALA A 38 16.66 -24.83 -10.96
CA ALA A 38 17.29 -23.62 -11.43
C ALA A 38 17.44 -23.76 -12.96
N GLY A 39 16.50 -23.17 -13.69
CA GLY A 39 16.63 -22.91 -15.11
C GLY A 39 17.05 -21.46 -15.28
N TYR A 40 18.37 -21.28 -15.48
CA TYR A 40 19.04 -20.05 -15.92
C TYR A 40 19.04 -18.86 -14.96
N ASP A 41 20.15 -18.76 -14.22
CA ASP A 41 20.72 -17.50 -13.78
C ASP A 41 20.93 -16.58 -14.99
N ALA A 42 20.29 -15.42 -14.99
CA ALA A 42 20.78 -14.23 -15.67
C ALA A 42 20.97 -13.15 -14.61
N SER A 43 22.08 -13.25 -13.89
CA SER A 43 22.66 -12.16 -13.14
C SER A 43 23.04 -11.02 -14.11
N TYR A 44 22.22 -9.98 -14.18
CA TYR A 44 22.70 -8.67 -14.64
C TYR A 44 23.07 -7.84 -13.42
N SER A 45 24.32 -8.02 -12.99
CA SER A 45 25.03 -6.98 -12.27
C SER A 45 25.40 -5.88 -13.28
N SER A 46 24.75 -4.72 -13.22
CA SER A 46 25.32 -3.51 -13.81
C SER A 46 25.67 -2.54 -12.69
N SER A 47 26.77 -2.88 -12.03
CA SER A 47 27.67 -1.90 -11.42
C SER A 47 28.15 -0.94 -12.51
N SER A 48 28.16 0.34 -12.18
CA SER A 48 28.62 1.43 -13.02
C SER A 48 30.12 1.33 -13.36
N SER A 49 30.46 1.92 -14.52
CA SER A 49 31.76 2.52 -14.92
C SER A 49 32.95 1.67 -15.40
N ASN A 50 33.32 2.02 -16.64
CA ASN A 50 34.67 2.23 -17.22
C ASN A 50 35.41 1.09 -17.97
N SER A 51 35.50 1.34 -19.29
CA SER A 51 36.72 1.32 -20.13
C SER A 51 37.13 0.06 -20.91
N LEU A 52 37.09 0.25 -22.24
CA LEU A 52 38.00 -0.23 -23.31
C LEU A 52 37.97 -1.71 -23.75
N GLY A 53 37.46 -1.92 -24.98
CA GLY A 53 38.12 -2.75 -26.00
C GLY A 53 37.45 -4.07 -26.43
N GLY A 54 37.14 -4.18 -27.73
CA GLY A 54 37.15 -5.46 -28.46
C GLY A 54 35.81 -5.96 -28.98
N GLY A 55 35.71 -6.15 -30.29
CA GLY A 55 34.47 -6.44 -31.03
C GLY A 55 33.92 -7.88 -30.90
N GLY A 56 32.63 -8.01 -31.24
CA GLY A 56 31.92 -9.28 -31.35
C GLY A 56 30.41 -9.03 -31.45
N GLY A 57 29.81 -9.32 -32.60
CA GLY A 57 28.42 -9.00 -32.91
C GLY A 57 27.42 -9.64 -31.95
N SER A 58 26.50 -8.82 -31.43
CA SER A 58 25.23 -9.27 -30.88
C SER A 58 24.17 -8.22 -31.21
N ASN A 59 23.04 -8.69 -31.72
CA ASN A 59 21.91 -7.87 -32.13
C ASN A 59 21.47 -6.96 -30.96
N TYR A 60 21.57 -5.65 -31.17
CA TYR A 60 21.15 -4.64 -30.21
C TYR A 60 19.61 -4.63 -30.16
N ILE A 61 19.04 -5.40 -29.24
CA ILE A 61 17.65 -5.21 -28.80
C ILE A 61 17.62 -3.84 -28.11
N PRO A 62 16.71 -2.91 -28.48
CA PRO A 62 16.69 -1.59 -27.86
C PRO A 62 16.44 -1.78 -26.37
N SER A 63 17.31 -1.20 -25.56
CA SER A 63 17.22 -1.22 -24.10
C SER A 63 15.84 -0.75 -23.68
N ILE A 64 14.96 -1.68 -23.29
CA ILE A 64 13.73 -1.35 -22.59
C ILE A 64 14.21 -0.59 -21.34
N ASN A 65 13.82 0.68 -21.22
CA ASN A 65 14.11 1.48 -20.02
C ASN A 65 13.32 0.90 -18.85
N VAL A 66 13.82 -0.19 -18.29
CA VAL A 66 13.25 -0.82 -17.11
C VAL A 66 13.66 0.02 -15.91
N LYS A 67 12.67 0.63 -15.26
CA LYS A 67 12.87 1.34 -14.00
C LYS A 67 12.88 0.33 -12.86
N GLU A 68 13.85 0.47 -11.97
CA GLU A 68 13.89 -0.26 -10.72
C GLU A 68 12.92 0.34 -9.71
N CYS A 69 12.31 -0.53 -8.89
CA CYS A 69 11.49 -0.10 -7.77
C CYS A 69 12.30 0.03 -6.47
N PRO A 70 11.84 0.88 -5.53
CA PRO A 70 12.40 0.94 -4.20
C PRO A 70 12.41 -0.43 -3.51
N LYS A 71 13.56 -0.83 -2.96
CA LYS A 71 13.75 -2.11 -2.26
C LYS A 71 13.67 -1.97 -0.73
N ASP A 72 13.92 -0.76 -0.22
CA ASP A 72 13.82 -0.44 1.20
C ASP A 72 12.40 0.01 1.52
N GLN A 73 11.59 -0.91 2.04
CA GLN A 73 10.19 -0.68 2.40
C GLN A 73 9.93 -1.15 3.82
N HIS A 74 9.20 -0.34 4.58
CA HIS A 74 8.84 -0.62 5.96
C HIS A 74 7.31 -0.70 6.09
N VAL A 75 6.83 -1.71 6.82
CA VAL A 75 5.44 -1.86 7.21
C VAL A 75 5.44 -2.29 8.66
N ASP A 76 4.76 -1.54 9.53
CA ASP A 76 4.73 -1.83 10.97
C ASP A 76 4.13 -3.21 11.25
N ASN A 77 4.71 -3.92 12.23
CA ASN A 77 4.30 -5.27 12.63
C ASN A 77 4.31 -6.27 11.47
N ALA A 78 5.25 -6.10 10.54
CA ALA A 78 5.42 -6.97 9.40
C ALA A 78 6.88 -7.14 9.00
N ARG A 79 7.18 -8.32 8.43
CA ARG A 79 8.41 -8.55 7.69
C ARG A 79 8.18 -8.29 6.21
N VAL A 80 8.96 -7.36 5.66
CA VAL A 80 8.95 -7.02 4.24
C VAL A 80 10.20 -7.59 3.57
N ARG A 81 10.02 -8.28 2.44
CA ARG A 81 11.12 -8.76 1.60
C ARG A 81 10.90 -8.31 0.17
N CYS A 82 11.82 -7.49 -0.33
CA CYS A 82 11.76 -6.98 -1.70
C CYS A 82 12.74 -7.72 -2.62
N SER A 83 12.36 -7.79 -3.89
CA SER A 83 13.14 -8.33 -5.00
C SER A 83 12.92 -7.44 -6.22
N TYR A 84 13.51 -7.80 -7.35
CA TYR A 84 13.29 -7.09 -8.61
C TYR A 84 11.81 -6.99 -9.00
N THR A 85 11.02 -8.05 -8.76
CA THR A 85 9.60 -8.10 -9.16
C THR A 85 8.64 -7.40 -8.19
N GLY A 86 9.16 -6.83 -7.10
CA GLY A 86 8.38 -6.19 -6.04
C GLY A 86 8.62 -6.78 -4.66
N CYS A 87 7.69 -6.53 -3.73
CA CYS A 87 7.84 -6.81 -2.31
C CYS A 87 6.77 -7.77 -1.79
N ARG A 88 7.17 -8.63 -0.84
CA ARG A 88 6.26 -9.50 -0.10
C ARG A 88 6.18 -9.06 1.35
N VAL A 89 4.99 -8.68 1.78
CA VAL A 89 4.70 -8.31 3.17
C VAL A 89 4.10 -9.52 3.87
N ARG A 90 4.63 -9.85 5.05
CA ARG A 90 4.09 -10.86 5.94
C ARG A 90 3.89 -10.24 7.32
N CYS A 91 2.63 -10.16 7.77
CA CYS A 91 2.34 -9.68 9.11
C CYS A 91 2.98 -10.59 10.15
N ASP A 92 3.41 -10.00 11.25
CA ASP A 92 3.94 -10.72 12.39
C ASP A 92 2.86 -11.55 13.08
N ARG A 93 3.29 -12.46 13.97
CA ARG A 93 2.37 -13.37 14.63
C ARG A 93 1.35 -12.57 15.44
N GLY A 94 0.07 -12.86 15.22
CA GLY A 94 -1.02 -12.15 15.89
C GLY A 94 -1.46 -10.86 15.19
N TYR A 95 -0.88 -10.52 14.04
CA TYR A 95 -1.32 -9.41 13.20
C TYR A 95 -1.87 -9.92 11.86
N LYS A 96 -2.82 -9.18 11.28
CA LYS A 96 -3.39 -9.45 9.96
C LYS A 96 -3.67 -8.15 9.22
N LEU A 97 -3.67 -8.23 7.90
CA LEU A 97 -4.14 -7.15 7.04
C LEU A 97 -5.64 -6.92 7.25
N ALA A 98 -6.13 -5.73 6.88
CA ALA A 98 -7.55 -5.38 6.97
C ALA A 98 -8.50 -6.40 6.28
N ASN A 99 -8.02 -7.08 5.24
CA ASN A 99 -8.76 -8.14 4.55
C ASN A 99 -8.67 -9.53 5.23
N GLY A 100 -8.15 -9.60 6.46
CA GLY A 100 -8.00 -10.84 7.24
C GLY A 100 -6.85 -11.76 6.78
N ARG A 101 -6.08 -11.38 5.77
CA ARG A 101 -4.93 -12.16 5.27
C ARG A 101 -3.67 -11.85 6.08
N SER A 102 -2.76 -12.81 6.15
CA SER A 102 -1.47 -12.64 6.84
C SER A 102 -0.34 -12.15 5.93
N ALA A 103 -0.61 -11.94 4.63
CA ALA A 103 0.40 -11.52 3.67
C ALA A 103 -0.19 -10.77 2.47
N ALA A 104 0.59 -9.85 1.92
CA ALA A 104 0.32 -9.14 0.68
C ALA A 104 1.51 -9.28 -0.28
N VAL A 105 1.22 -9.23 -1.58
CA VAL A 105 2.23 -9.20 -2.64
C VAL A 105 2.09 -7.88 -3.36
N ILE A 106 3.15 -7.09 -3.29
CA ILE A 106 3.31 -5.81 -3.94
C ILE A 106 4.18 -6.06 -5.17
N ARG A 107 3.75 -5.59 -6.34
CA ARG A 107 4.44 -5.79 -7.60
C ARG A 107 5.17 -4.52 -8.03
N CYS A 108 6.36 -4.68 -8.60
CA CYS A 108 7.04 -3.57 -9.25
C CYS A 108 6.45 -3.36 -10.65
N ASP A 109 5.98 -2.14 -10.94
CA ASP A 109 5.73 -1.72 -12.31
C ASP A 109 7.02 -1.14 -12.89
N HIS A 110 7.68 -1.93 -13.72
CA HIS A 110 8.95 -1.59 -14.34
C HIS A 110 8.89 -0.46 -15.39
N HIS A 111 7.70 -0.06 -15.84
CA HIS A 111 7.56 1.10 -16.73
C HIS A 111 7.65 2.41 -15.93
N THR A 112 7.15 2.39 -14.70
CA THR A 112 7.06 3.58 -13.84
C THR A 112 8.10 3.59 -12.73
N GLY A 113 8.66 2.44 -12.35
CA GLY A 113 9.52 2.27 -11.18
C GLY A 113 8.74 2.32 -9.87
N LYS A 114 7.41 2.21 -9.91
CA LYS A 114 6.53 2.30 -8.74
C LYS A 114 6.05 0.93 -8.29
N LEU A 115 5.89 0.79 -6.97
CA LEU A 115 5.28 -0.38 -6.36
C LEU A 115 3.76 -0.30 -6.48
N THR A 116 3.13 -1.45 -6.72
CA THR A 116 1.68 -1.57 -6.94
C THR A 116 1.08 -2.72 -6.14
N LEU A 117 -0.16 -2.58 -5.67
CA LEU A 117 -0.93 -3.61 -4.99
C LEU A 117 -2.24 -3.81 -5.74
N GLY A 118 -2.44 -5.00 -6.30
CA GLY A 118 -3.63 -5.27 -7.11
C GLY A 118 -3.75 -4.39 -8.37
N GLY A 119 -2.65 -3.84 -8.87
CA GLY A 119 -2.64 -2.94 -10.04
C GLY A 119 -2.73 -1.45 -9.71
N HIS A 120 -2.93 -1.07 -8.45
CA HIS A 120 -2.97 0.32 -8.00
C HIS A 120 -1.65 0.74 -7.36
N PRO A 121 -1.27 2.04 -7.38
CA PRO A 121 -0.10 2.54 -6.66
C PRO A 121 -0.13 2.12 -5.19
N TRP A 122 0.98 1.59 -4.70
CA TRP A 122 1.08 1.08 -3.34
C TRP A 122 1.83 2.05 -2.44
N SER A 123 1.35 2.13 -1.19
CA SER A 123 1.99 2.81 -0.06
C SER A 123 1.85 1.92 1.18
N PRO A 124 2.82 1.93 2.11
CA PRO A 124 2.77 1.16 3.36
C PRO A 124 1.47 1.30 4.14
N VAL A 125 0.86 2.50 4.12
CA VAL A 125 -0.39 2.83 4.84
C VAL A 125 -1.60 2.04 4.33
N PHE A 126 -1.55 1.50 3.12
CA PHE A 126 -2.62 0.67 2.54
C PHE A 126 -2.49 -0.82 2.89
N THR A 127 -1.37 -1.21 3.50
CA THR A 127 -1.13 -2.58 3.97
C THR A 127 -0.80 -2.62 5.46
N PRO A 128 -1.61 -1.99 6.34
CA PRO A 128 -1.32 -2.03 7.77
C PRO A 128 -1.57 -3.45 8.29
N CYS A 129 -0.61 -3.97 9.05
CA CYS A 129 -0.79 -5.20 9.81
C CYS A 129 -1.41 -4.82 11.17
N LEU A 130 -2.70 -5.10 11.31
CA LEU A 130 -3.52 -4.76 12.47
C LEU A 130 -3.50 -5.91 13.49
N PRO A 131 -3.41 -5.62 14.79
CA PRO A 131 -3.39 -6.64 15.83
C PRO A 131 -4.71 -7.42 15.86
N GLN A 132 -4.62 -8.70 16.16
CA GLN A 132 -5.76 -9.59 16.30
C GLN A 132 -6.00 -9.85 17.78
N CYS A 133 -7.11 -9.32 18.29
CA CYS A 133 -7.69 -9.75 19.55
C CYS A 133 -8.59 -10.96 19.26
N GLY A 134 -8.83 -11.82 20.26
CA GLY A 134 -9.46 -13.15 20.08
C GLY A 134 -10.80 -13.14 19.32
N SER A 135 -11.44 -14.29 19.14
CA SER A 135 -12.66 -14.41 18.30
C SER A 135 -13.79 -13.43 18.65
N THR A 136 -13.85 -12.97 19.90
CA THR A 136 -14.86 -12.03 20.40
C THR A 136 -14.45 -10.56 20.26
N GLY A 137 -13.18 -10.29 19.92
CA GLY A 137 -12.62 -8.93 19.86
C GLY A 137 -12.61 -8.22 21.21
N CYS A 138 -12.30 -6.92 21.20
CA CYS A 138 -12.42 -6.06 22.38
C CYS A 138 -13.86 -5.52 22.47
N LEU A 139 -14.52 -5.74 23.60
CA LEU A 139 -15.91 -5.35 23.84
C LEU A 139 -15.99 -3.92 24.39
N ASN A 140 -17.22 -3.38 24.46
CA ASN A 140 -17.53 -2.11 25.13
C ASN A 140 -16.63 -0.93 24.73
N GLY A 141 -16.35 -0.79 23.43
CA GLY A 141 -15.51 0.28 22.90
C GLY A 141 -14.00 0.09 23.14
N GLY A 142 -13.57 -1.09 23.58
CA GLY A 142 -12.14 -1.41 23.70
C GLY A 142 -11.44 -1.47 22.34
N GLN A 143 -10.15 -1.10 22.32
CA GLN A 143 -9.31 -1.10 21.13
C GLN A 143 -8.20 -2.15 21.25
N CYS A 144 -7.98 -2.91 20.18
CA CYS A 144 -6.89 -3.89 20.15
C CYS A 144 -5.56 -3.16 19.93
N GLU A 145 -4.69 -3.10 20.94
CA GLU A 145 -3.40 -2.41 20.85
C GLU A 145 -2.28 -3.33 20.39
N SER A 146 -2.33 -4.58 20.81
CA SER A 146 -1.39 -5.62 20.42
C SER A 146 -2.11 -6.97 20.40
N PRO A 147 -1.52 -8.02 19.81
CA PRO A 147 -2.18 -9.31 19.69
C PRO A 147 -2.69 -9.82 21.03
N GLY A 148 -3.99 -10.07 21.11
CA GLY A 148 -4.66 -10.54 22.33
C GLY A 148 -4.79 -9.52 23.46
N THR A 149 -4.33 -8.26 23.30
CA THR A 149 -4.38 -7.25 24.35
C THR A 149 -5.30 -6.10 23.96
N CYS A 150 -6.35 -5.90 24.77
CA CYS A 150 -7.31 -4.82 24.61
C CYS A 150 -6.99 -3.66 25.55
N ARG A 151 -6.99 -2.43 25.01
CA ARG A 151 -7.17 -1.21 25.79
C ARG A 151 -8.65 -0.95 25.97
N CYS A 152 -9.12 -0.98 27.21
CA CYS A 152 -10.52 -0.77 27.52
C CYS A 152 -10.89 0.70 27.59
N ALA A 153 -12.11 1.02 27.13
CA ALA A 153 -12.71 2.33 27.32
C ALA A 153 -12.98 2.59 28.82
N ALA A 154 -13.14 3.87 29.18
CA ALA A 154 -13.43 4.27 30.54
C ALA A 154 -14.65 3.51 31.10
N GLY A 155 -14.52 2.98 32.32
CA GLY A 155 -15.58 2.20 32.97
C GLY A 155 -15.63 0.72 32.61
N PHE A 156 -14.71 0.20 31.79
CA PHE A 156 -14.64 -1.24 31.45
C PHE A 156 -13.28 -1.85 31.78
N THR A 157 -13.26 -3.16 32.07
CA THR A 157 -12.08 -3.94 32.43
C THR A 157 -12.23 -5.42 32.03
N GLY A 158 -11.20 -6.22 32.30
CA GLY A 158 -11.08 -7.60 31.85
C GLY A 158 -10.34 -7.73 30.52
N ASP A 159 -9.89 -8.95 30.21
CA ASP A 159 -9.00 -9.26 29.06
C ASP A 159 -9.54 -8.81 27.70
N ASN A 160 -10.87 -8.79 27.55
CA ASN A 160 -11.54 -8.30 26.35
C ASN A 160 -12.55 -7.19 26.65
N CYS A 161 -12.34 -6.44 27.74
CA CYS A 161 -13.20 -5.32 28.16
C CYS A 161 -14.65 -5.71 28.44
N GLN A 162 -14.86 -6.98 28.83
CA GLN A 162 -16.17 -7.58 29.05
C GLN A 162 -16.83 -7.16 30.37
N ASN A 163 -16.05 -6.72 31.35
CA ASN A 163 -16.55 -6.37 32.67
C ASN A 163 -16.77 -4.86 32.77
N ALA A 164 -17.96 -4.43 33.17
CA ALA A 164 -18.12 -3.07 33.68
C ALA A 164 -17.37 -2.95 35.01
N ARG A 165 -16.59 -1.88 35.18
CA ARG A 165 -16.01 -1.53 36.47
C ARG A 165 -17.17 -1.16 37.41
N MET A 166 -17.61 -2.10 38.23
CA MET A 166 -18.44 -1.77 39.38
C MET A 166 -17.57 -0.95 40.34
N GLN A 167 -18.12 0.15 40.85
CA GLN A 167 -17.46 1.14 41.72
C GLN A 167 -17.11 0.58 43.13
N ALA A 168 -16.57 -0.63 43.23
CA ALA A 168 -16.30 -1.31 44.50
C ALA A 168 -14.85 -1.19 44.99
N ASP A 169 -13.90 -0.77 44.15
CA ASP A 169 -12.50 -0.53 44.55
C ASP A 169 -12.06 0.94 44.39
N GLN A 170 -13.02 1.88 44.30
CA GLN A 170 -12.65 3.29 44.48
C GLN A 170 -12.46 3.56 45.99
N PRO A 171 -11.26 3.98 46.46
CA PRO A 171 -11.19 4.70 47.72
C PRO A 171 -12.17 5.90 47.66
N PRO A 172 -12.86 6.21 48.77
CA PRO A 172 -13.98 7.13 48.76
C PRO A 172 -13.49 8.52 48.34
N SER A 173 -14.11 9.05 47.28
CA SER A 173 -14.05 10.44 46.82
C SER A 173 -12.64 11.04 46.64
N GLN A 174 -12.06 10.81 45.47
CA GLN A 174 -11.61 11.96 44.67
C GLN A 174 -12.29 11.91 43.31
N GLN A 175 -13.00 13.01 43.03
CA GLN A 175 -13.93 13.25 41.94
C GLN A 175 -13.37 12.89 40.55
N LEU A 176 -14.02 11.95 39.86
CA LEU A 176 -13.77 11.67 38.44
C LEU A 176 -14.48 12.68 37.51
N SER A 177 -14.53 13.94 37.92
CA SER A 177 -14.84 15.09 37.05
C SER A 177 -13.60 15.93 36.74
N ASN A 178 -12.48 15.67 37.41
CA ASN A 178 -11.26 16.48 37.36
C ASN A 178 -10.00 15.65 37.01
N ALA A 179 -10.16 14.51 36.33
CA ALA A 179 -9.00 13.80 35.82
C ALA A 179 -8.31 14.66 34.75
N ALA A 180 -7.08 15.11 35.03
CA ALA A 180 -6.29 15.87 34.08
C ALA A 180 -6.10 15.06 32.80
N CYS A 181 -6.33 15.70 31.66
CA CYS A 181 -6.23 15.03 30.37
C CYS A 181 -4.76 14.83 30.03
N PRO A 182 -4.33 13.61 29.70
CA PRO A 182 -2.97 13.37 29.28
C PRO A 182 -2.72 14.03 27.93
N ALA A 183 -1.44 14.30 27.65
CA ALA A 183 -1.01 14.75 26.33
C ALA A 183 -1.65 13.87 25.23
N PRO A 184 -2.33 14.46 24.22
CA PRO A 184 -2.91 13.72 23.10
C PRO A 184 -1.85 12.84 22.42
N ARG A 185 -2.09 11.53 22.39
CA ARG A 185 -1.24 10.55 21.69
C ARG A 185 -2.08 9.83 20.65
N PHE A 186 -2.33 10.50 19.53
CA PHE A 186 -3.11 9.95 18.42
C PHE A 186 -2.27 9.95 17.14
N PRO A 187 -2.40 8.92 16.28
CA PRO A 187 -1.76 8.90 14.97
C PRO A 187 -2.52 9.83 14.02
N MET A 188 -2.37 11.15 14.18
CA MET A 188 -2.88 12.13 13.23
C MET A 188 -1.76 12.53 12.29
N VAL A 189 -1.82 12.07 11.05
CA VAL A 189 -0.86 12.41 10.00
C VAL A 189 -1.34 13.71 9.36
N HIS A 190 -0.43 14.65 9.11
CA HIS A 190 -0.72 15.96 8.53
C HIS A 190 -1.63 16.88 9.37
N ALA A 191 -1.50 16.82 10.69
CA ALA A 191 -2.20 17.70 11.61
C ALA A 191 -1.29 18.14 12.77
N ASP A 192 -1.51 19.35 13.25
CA ASP A 192 -0.97 19.86 14.51
C ASP A 192 -2.06 19.80 15.58
N VAL A 193 -1.66 19.47 16.82
CA VAL A 193 -2.55 19.39 17.98
C VAL A 193 -2.09 20.39 19.03
N GLU A 194 -2.90 21.41 19.24
CA GLU A 194 -2.73 22.41 20.29
C GLU A 194 -3.54 21.95 21.52
N TRP A 195 -2.86 21.81 22.65
CA TRP A 195 -3.49 21.44 23.93
C TRP A 195 -2.68 22.01 25.11
N SER A 196 -3.35 22.27 26.23
CA SER A 196 -2.71 22.67 27.48
C SER A 196 -3.01 21.71 28.63
N GLU A 197 -2.07 21.59 29.57
CA GLU A 197 -2.24 20.74 30.76
C GLU A 197 -3.42 21.22 31.62
N GLY A 198 -4.42 20.36 31.81
CA GLY A 198 -5.64 20.66 32.57
C GLY A 198 -6.83 21.13 31.72
N GLU A 199 -6.65 21.38 30.42
CA GLU A 199 -7.77 21.68 29.52
C GLU A 199 -8.59 20.42 29.21
N GLN A 200 -9.90 20.60 29.07
CA GLN A 200 -10.83 19.55 28.66
C GLN A 200 -11.09 19.58 27.14
N GLU A 201 -10.33 20.38 26.41
CA GLU A 201 -10.45 20.54 24.96
C GLU A 201 -9.05 20.59 24.34
N ALA A 202 -8.91 20.05 23.14
CA ALA A 202 -7.72 20.22 22.32
C ALA A 202 -8.14 20.62 20.90
N LEU A 203 -7.38 21.52 20.30
CA LEU A 203 -7.62 21.99 18.95
C LEU A 203 -6.73 21.25 17.98
N VAL A 204 -7.36 20.61 17.00
CA VAL A 204 -6.70 19.91 15.91
C VAL A 204 -6.76 20.78 14.68
N ARG A 205 -5.61 21.05 14.05
CA ARG A 205 -5.50 21.80 12.80
C ARG A 205 -4.85 20.94 11.73
N CYS A 206 -5.52 20.73 10.60
CA CYS A 206 -4.89 20.09 9.46
C CYS A 206 -3.80 21.01 8.85
N HIS A 207 -2.72 20.41 8.35
CA HIS A 207 -1.69 21.13 7.60
C HIS A 207 -2.27 21.74 6.31
N PRO A 208 -1.64 22.79 5.75
CA PRO A 208 -2.11 23.40 4.50
C PRO A 208 -2.33 22.38 3.38
N GLY A 209 -3.49 22.43 2.73
CA GLY A 209 -3.88 21.48 1.68
C GLY A 209 -4.55 20.21 2.19
N TYR A 210 -4.85 20.11 3.48
CA TYR A 210 -5.61 19.03 4.09
C TYR A 210 -6.84 19.53 4.85
N SER A 211 -7.91 18.73 4.86
CA SER A 211 -9.16 18.99 5.57
C SER A 211 -9.73 17.70 6.17
N PHE A 212 -10.67 17.80 7.11
CA PHE A 212 -11.33 16.65 7.70
C PHE A 212 -12.41 16.08 6.76
N THR A 213 -12.68 14.78 6.87
CA THR A 213 -13.77 14.12 6.11
C THR A 213 -15.16 14.68 6.38
N ILE A 214 -15.31 15.35 7.53
CA ILE A 214 -16.55 16.03 7.95
C ILE A 214 -16.62 17.50 7.46
N GLY A 215 -15.63 17.93 6.67
CA GLY A 215 -15.44 19.31 6.24
C GLY A 215 -14.63 20.15 7.24
N GLY A 216 -13.99 21.20 6.73
CA GLY A 216 -13.18 22.15 7.52
C GLY A 216 -11.74 21.69 7.77
N THR A 217 -10.92 22.62 8.25
CA THR A 217 -9.48 22.40 8.51
C THR A 217 -9.13 22.39 10.00
N THR A 218 -10.11 22.69 10.86
CA THR A 218 -9.95 22.73 12.31
C THR A 218 -11.07 21.98 13.01
N ALA A 219 -10.73 21.18 14.01
CA ALA A 219 -11.69 20.45 14.82
C ALA A 219 -11.30 20.49 16.29
N THR A 220 -12.29 20.63 17.16
CA THR A 220 -12.09 20.58 18.62
C THR A 220 -12.47 19.20 19.11
N ILE A 221 -11.56 18.55 19.85
CA ILE A 221 -11.84 17.30 20.56
C ILE A 221 -12.03 17.59 22.04
N ALA A 222 -13.06 16.98 22.64
CA ALA A 222 -13.32 17.10 24.06
C ALA A 222 -12.64 15.96 24.81
N CYS A 223 -12.18 16.22 26.03
CA CYS A 223 -11.74 15.21 26.96
C CYS A 223 -12.83 15.03 28.02
N ARG A 224 -13.19 13.78 28.31
CA ARG A 224 -14.13 13.42 29.37
C ARG A 224 -13.55 12.32 30.21
N ALA A 225 -13.49 12.55 31.52
CA ALA A 225 -12.95 11.61 32.51
C ALA A 225 -11.53 11.11 32.14
N GLY A 226 -10.67 12.00 31.65
CA GLY A 226 -9.27 11.69 31.29
C GLY A 226 -9.09 10.97 29.95
N THR A 227 -10.14 10.88 29.13
CA THR A 227 -10.09 10.27 27.79
C THR A 227 -10.55 11.27 26.74
N TRP A 228 -9.82 11.39 25.63
CA TRP A 228 -10.25 12.23 24.51
C TRP A 228 -11.36 11.53 23.70
N ASP A 229 -12.50 12.20 23.58
CA ASP A 229 -13.64 11.79 22.76
C ASP A 229 -13.34 12.07 21.30
N LEU A 230 -12.93 11.04 20.58
CA LEU A 230 -12.87 11.06 19.12
C LEU A 230 -14.27 10.69 18.58
N PRO A 231 -14.78 11.37 17.53
CA PRO A 231 -16.05 11.00 16.95
C PRO A 231 -15.97 9.55 16.41
N PRO A 232 -17.05 8.77 16.51
CA PRO A 232 -17.05 7.37 16.07
C PRO A 232 -16.86 7.27 14.55
N SER A 233 -15.95 6.40 14.11
CA SER A 233 -15.72 6.13 12.68
C SER A 233 -16.49 4.91 12.20
N PRO A 234 -17.17 4.98 11.04
CA PRO A 234 -17.67 3.79 10.37
C PRO A 234 -16.57 2.95 9.69
N PHE A 235 -15.33 3.45 9.56
CA PHE A 235 -14.22 2.75 8.89
C PHE A 235 -12.92 2.82 9.73
N GLN A 236 -12.50 1.68 10.27
CA GLN A 236 -11.37 1.48 11.20
C GLN A 236 -9.96 1.84 10.67
N LEU A 237 -9.83 2.66 9.63
CA LEU A 237 -8.55 3.04 9.03
C LEU A 237 -8.13 4.50 9.25
N GLY A 238 -8.88 5.28 10.03
CA GLY A 238 -8.44 6.65 10.32
C GLY A 238 -9.29 7.53 11.24
N GLY A 239 -10.48 7.11 11.67
CA GLY A 239 -11.32 8.04 12.44
C GLY A 239 -11.95 9.15 11.57
N PRO A 240 -13.08 9.74 11.97
CA PRO A 240 -13.64 10.94 11.32
C PRO A 240 -12.77 12.20 11.49
N LEU A 241 -11.67 12.11 12.24
CA LEU A 241 -10.67 13.16 12.45
C LEU A 241 -9.36 12.93 11.68
N ALA A 242 -9.42 12.17 10.57
CA ALA A 242 -8.30 12.10 9.64
C ALA A 242 -8.30 13.31 8.70
N CYS A 243 -7.15 13.98 8.60
CA CYS A 243 -6.89 15.01 7.60
C CYS A 243 -6.58 14.34 6.25
N HIS A 244 -7.35 14.67 5.21
CA HIS A 244 -7.15 14.24 3.83
C HIS A 244 -6.86 15.44 2.93
N SER A 245 -6.13 15.22 1.84
CA SER A 245 -5.93 16.25 0.82
C SER A 245 -7.24 16.58 0.09
N GLU A 246 -7.46 17.85 -0.21
CA GLU A 246 -8.64 18.34 -0.92
C GLU A 246 -8.25 19.03 -2.23
N CYS A 247 -9.00 18.71 -3.30
CA CYS A 247 -8.77 19.22 -4.64
C CYS A 247 -10.05 19.95 -5.05
N GLU A 248 -9.93 21.21 -5.44
CA GLU A 248 -11.03 21.98 -5.99
C GLU A 248 -10.65 22.53 -7.36
N PRO A 249 -11.34 22.11 -8.44
CA PRO A 249 -12.37 21.05 -8.50
C PRO A 249 -11.85 19.64 -8.16
N PRO A 250 -12.73 18.70 -7.75
CA PRO A 250 -12.34 17.36 -7.31
C PRO A 250 -11.72 16.55 -8.45
N CYS A 251 -10.88 15.57 -8.09
CA CYS A 251 -10.37 14.62 -9.06
C CYS A 251 -11.49 13.70 -9.56
N GLU A 252 -11.64 13.64 -10.87
CA GLU A 252 -12.58 12.77 -11.58
C GLU A 252 -12.02 11.35 -11.77
N ASN A 253 -12.88 10.45 -12.25
CA ASN A 253 -12.51 9.10 -12.69
C ASN A 253 -11.68 8.27 -11.70
N GLY A 254 -11.89 8.49 -10.39
CA GLY A 254 -11.18 7.77 -9.33
C GLY A 254 -9.77 8.28 -9.05
N GLY A 255 -9.44 9.51 -9.49
CA GLY A 255 -8.21 10.20 -9.09
C GLY A 255 -8.15 10.45 -7.59
N SER A 256 -6.96 10.30 -7.01
CA SER A 256 -6.71 10.62 -5.61
C SER A 256 -6.15 12.03 -5.49
N CYS A 257 -6.72 12.85 -4.62
CA CYS A 257 -6.19 14.17 -4.39
C CYS A 257 -4.89 14.07 -3.58
N LEU A 258 -3.83 14.72 -4.03
CA LEU A 258 -2.57 14.86 -3.31
C LEU A 258 -2.46 16.24 -2.65
N PRO A 259 -1.54 16.40 -1.68
CA PRO A 259 -1.29 17.69 -1.06
C PRO A 259 -0.91 18.75 -2.10
N GLY A 260 -1.48 19.94 -1.95
CA GLY A 260 -1.32 21.04 -2.92
C GLY A 260 -2.35 21.04 -4.07
N GLY A 261 -3.44 20.28 -3.94
CA GLY A 261 -4.55 20.32 -4.91
C GLY A 261 -4.23 19.67 -6.26
N VAL A 262 -3.28 18.75 -6.29
CA VAL A 262 -2.86 18.03 -7.50
C VAL A 262 -3.50 16.64 -7.52
N CYS A 263 -4.14 16.26 -8.62
CA CYS A 263 -4.71 14.92 -8.77
C CYS A 263 -3.69 13.88 -9.21
N ASP A 264 -3.59 12.77 -8.47
CA ASP A 264 -2.95 11.55 -8.92
C ASP A 264 -3.93 10.70 -9.71
N CYS A 265 -3.70 10.60 -11.02
CA CYS A 265 -4.63 9.97 -11.93
C CYS A 265 -4.37 8.46 -12.09
N PRO A 266 -5.43 7.63 -12.16
CA PRO A 266 -5.30 6.23 -12.52
C PRO A 266 -4.62 6.05 -13.89
N THR A 267 -4.11 4.86 -14.16
CA THR A 267 -3.33 4.56 -15.38
C THR A 267 -4.02 4.90 -16.69
N ASN A 268 -5.36 4.96 -16.69
CA ASN A 268 -6.17 5.21 -17.88
C ASN A 268 -6.71 6.64 -17.95
N TYR A 269 -6.32 7.52 -17.02
CA TYR A 269 -6.79 8.90 -17.00
C TYR A 269 -5.64 9.89 -16.85
N TRP A 270 -5.89 11.15 -17.21
CA TRP A 270 -4.96 12.27 -17.08
C TRP A 270 -5.68 13.62 -17.14
N GLY A 271 -4.89 14.69 -17.06
CA GLY A 271 -5.37 16.06 -16.94
C GLY A 271 -5.31 16.54 -15.50
N PRO A 272 -5.52 17.84 -15.26
CA PRO A 272 -5.43 18.44 -13.92
C PRO A 272 -6.41 17.82 -12.92
N GLN A 273 -7.52 17.25 -13.39
CA GLN A 273 -8.56 16.60 -12.59
C GLN A 273 -8.76 15.12 -12.97
N CYS A 274 -7.85 14.50 -13.74
CA CYS A 274 -8.07 13.15 -14.25
C CYS A 274 -9.33 12.99 -15.13
N GLN A 275 -9.80 14.09 -15.72
CA GLN A 275 -11.02 14.14 -16.52
C GLN A 275 -10.85 13.56 -17.93
N LEU A 276 -9.60 13.36 -18.39
CA LEU A 276 -9.31 12.90 -19.74
C LEU A 276 -8.90 11.43 -19.75
N GLU A 277 -9.55 10.61 -20.57
CA GLU A 277 -9.16 9.22 -20.80
C GLU A 277 -7.89 9.10 -21.65
N ARG A 278 -7.07 8.10 -21.32
CA ARG A 278 -5.91 7.67 -22.12
C ARG A 278 -6.35 6.71 -23.21
N CYS A 279 -5.65 6.79 -24.31
CA CYS A 279 -5.85 5.89 -25.44
C CYS A 279 -4.92 4.69 -25.28
N ASP A 280 -5.32 3.55 -25.83
CA ASP A 280 -4.41 2.44 -26.03
C ASP A 280 -3.49 2.70 -27.23
N PHE A 281 -2.33 2.01 -27.28
CA PHE A 281 -1.55 1.98 -28.51
C PHE A 281 -2.42 1.45 -29.66
N PRO A 282 -2.44 2.12 -30.83
CA PRO A 282 -3.17 1.65 -31.98
C PRO A 282 -2.79 0.19 -32.29
N ARG A 283 -3.78 -0.71 -32.29
CA ARG A 283 -3.58 -2.12 -32.67
C ARG A 283 -3.51 -2.31 -34.18
N THR A 284 -3.70 -1.24 -34.95
CA THR A 284 -3.58 -1.25 -36.40
C THR A 284 -2.16 -1.61 -36.80
N ARG A 285 -2.02 -2.51 -37.79
CA ARG A 285 -0.72 -2.84 -38.37
C ARG A 285 -0.24 -1.67 -39.20
N LEU A 286 0.46 -0.74 -38.56
CA LEU A 286 1.18 0.31 -39.25
C LEU A 286 2.28 -0.34 -40.09
N GLN A 287 2.15 -0.25 -41.42
CA GLN A 287 3.16 -0.78 -42.34
C GLN A 287 4.20 0.30 -42.64
N HIS A 288 5.46 -0.12 -42.76
CA HIS A 288 6.59 0.73 -43.13
C HIS A 288 6.72 2.02 -42.30
N SER A 289 6.42 1.92 -41.00
CA SER A 289 6.52 3.04 -40.07
C SER A 289 6.89 2.59 -38.68
N SER A 290 7.43 3.55 -37.93
CA SER A 290 7.75 3.45 -36.52
C SER A 290 6.76 4.30 -35.72
N LEU A 291 6.32 3.78 -34.58
CA LEU A 291 5.44 4.47 -33.64
C LEU A 291 6.23 4.76 -32.36
N GLY A 292 6.23 6.03 -31.94
CA GLY A 292 6.89 6.45 -30.70
C GLY A 292 6.11 7.54 -29.99
N GLY A 293 6.32 7.68 -28.68
CA GLY A 293 5.67 8.72 -27.87
C GLY A 293 4.99 8.15 -26.63
N THR A 294 3.92 8.81 -26.20
CA THR A 294 3.15 8.46 -25.00
C THR A 294 1.69 8.18 -25.36
N LEU A 295 0.92 7.58 -24.47
CA LEU A 295 -0.52 7.34 -24.63
C LEU A 295 -1.37 8.63 -24.67
N PHE A 296 -0.74 9.81 -24.63
CA PHE A 296 -1.37 11.11 -24.84
C PHE A 296 -1.00 11.72 -26.18
N ARG A 297 0.19 11.41 -26.68
CA ARG A 297 0.74 11.97 -27.90
C ARG A 297 1.68 10.96 -28.54
N LEU A 298 1.24 10.39 -29.64
CA LEU A 298 2.04 9.49 -30.45
C LEU A 298 2.52 10.21 -31.72
N LYS A 299 3.70 9.83 -32.17
CA LYS A 299 4.29 10.20 -33.46
C LYS A 299 4.43 8.92 -34.28
N VAL A 300 3.85 8.92 -35.46
CA VAL A 300 4.12 7.94 -36.51
C VAL A 300 5.12 8.54 -37.46
N GLU A 301 6.17 7.79 -37.78
CA GLU A 301 7.24 8.19 -38.69
C GLU A 301 7.47 7.08 -39.70
N CYS A 302 7.28 7.40 -40.98
CA CYS A 302 7.49 6.49 -42.08
C CYS A 302 8.98 6.12 -42.20
N HIS A 303 9.26 4.88 -42.61
CA HIS A 303 10.61 4.46 -42.96
C HIS A 303 11.10 5.20 -44.22
N PRO A 304 12.43 5.30 -44.44
CA PRO A 304 12.99 5.92 -45.63
C PRO A 304 12.40 5.34 -46.92
N GLY A 305 12.02 6.21 -47.87
CA GLY A 305 11.38 5.82 -49.13
C GLY A 305 9.86 5.63 -49.05
N TYR A 306 9.24 5.95 -47.90
CA TYR A 306 7.79 5.87 -47.72
C TYR A 306 7.20 7.20 -47.23
N LYS A 307 5.98 7.52 -47.68
CA LYS A 307 5.20 8.69 -47.26
C LYS A 307 3.74 8.33 -47.00
N MET A 308 3.09 9.09 -46.13
CA MET A 308 1.64 9.03 -45.95
C MET A 308 0.92 9.62 -47.17
N ARG A 309 -0.39 9.35 -47.31
CA ARG A 309 -1.21 9.86 -48.44
C ARG A 309 -1.23 11.39 -48.56
N ASN A 310 -1.01 12.10 -47.47
CA ASN A 310 -0.90 13.56 -47.44
C ASN A 310 0.51 14.09 -47.80
N GLY A 311 1.42 13.21 -48.24
CA GLY A 311 2.80 13.54 -48.59
C GLY A 311 3.76 13.70 -47.40
N ARG A 312 3.29 13.54 -46.15
CA ARG A 312 4.14 13.67 -44.96
C ARG A 312 4.90 12.38 -44.68
N VAL A 313 6.13 12.54 -44.18
CA VAL A 313 6.96 11.42 -43.67
C VAL A 313 6.74 11.15 -42.18
N TRP A 314 6.06 12.04 -41.47
CA TRP A 314 5.66 11.83 -40.08
C TRP A 314 4.34 12.55 -39.77
N GLN A 315 3.63 12.07 -38.76
CA GLN A 315 2.41 12.67 -38.26
C GLN A 315 2.29 12.43 -36.75
N THR A 316 1.93 13.46 -36.00
CA THR A 316 1.56 13.31 -34.60
C THR A 316 0.06 13.17 -34.45
N MET A 317 -0.37 12.36 -33.49
CA MET A 317 -1.75 12.23 -33.04
C MET A 317 -1.81 12.49 -31.54
N THR A 318 -2.94 13.04 -31.10
CA THR A 318 -3.19 13.37 -29.69
C THR A 318 -4.39 12.59 -29.21
N CYS A 319 -4.27 11.98 -28.03
CA CYS A 319 -5.39 11.31 -27.40
C CYS A 319 -6.35 12.34 -26.82
N ARG A 320 -7.63 12.22 -27.14
CA ARG A 320 -8.72 13.02 -26.56
C ARG A 320 -9.85 12.07 -26.19
N ASN A 321 -10.15 11.97 -24.90
CA ASN A 321 -11.23 11.13 -24.35
C ASN A 321 -11.19 9.68 -24.88
N GLY A 322 -10.03 9.03 -24.80
CA GLY A 322 -9.87 7.64 -25.26
C GLY A 322 -9.78 7.46 -26.78
N GLU A 323 -9.92 8.54 -27.56
CA GLU A 323 -9.86 8.50 -29.02
C GLU A 323 -8.62 9.22 -29.59
N TRP A 324 -7.96 8.59 -30.57
CA TRP A 324 -6.84 9.21 -31.27
C TRP A 324 -7.33 10.25 -32.27
N THR A 325 -6.82 11.47 -32.14
CA THR A 325 -7.19 12.58 -33.03
C THR A 325 -5.98 13.11 -33.78
N LEU A 326 -6.17 13.42 -35.05
CA LEU A 326 -5.19 14.04 -35.91
C LEU A 326 -5.34 15.57 -35.88
N PRO A 327 -4.21 16.32 -35.78
CA PRO A 327 -4.21 17.77 -35.95
C PRO A 327 -4.94 18.19 -37.22
N ASN A 328 -5.99 18.99 -37.06
CA ASN A 328 -6.83 19.56 -38.13
C ASN A 328 -7.68 18.57 -38.95
N LEU A 329 -7.73 17.29 -38.57
CA LEU A 329 -8.45 16.25 -39.32
C LEU A 329 -9.50 15.51 -38.48
N GLY A 330 -9.49 15.67 -37.15
CA GLY A 330 -10.48 15.06 -36.26
C GLY A 330 -10.11 13.63 -35.84
N PRO A 331 -11.08 12.74 -35.57
CA PRO A 331 -10.83 11.35 -35.21
C PRO A 331 -10.02 10.64 -36.28
N MET A 332 -9.03 9.86 -35.85
CA MET A 332 -8.16 9.08 -36.72
C MET A 332 -8.94 7.93 -37.39
N LYS A 333 -8.78 7.77 -38.71
CA LYS A 333 -9.27 6.59 -39.44
C LYS A 333 -8.15 5.58 -39.65
N ASP A 334 -8.50 4.31 -39.83
CA ASP A 334 -7.55 3.19 -39.89
C ASP A 334 -6.42 3.35 -40.94
N ASN A 335 -6.68 4.05 -42.05
CA ASN A 335 -5.73 4.22 -43.15
C ASN A 335 -4.96 5.54 -43.12
N ASP A 336 -5.26 6.46 -42.19
CA ASP A 336 -4.67 7.80 -42.20
C ASP A 336 -3.17 7.81 -41.87
N LEU A 337 -2.67 6.72 -41.28
CA LEU A 337 -1.29 6.58 -40.79
C LEU A 337 -0.46 5.58 -41.58
N ASN A 338 -1.03 4.94 -42.60
CA ASN A 338 -0.30 4.01 -43.43
C ASN A 338 0.71 4.75 -44.32
N CYS A 339 1.92 4.21 -44.40
CA CYS A 339 2.98 4.72 -45.25
C CYS A 339 3.05 3.89 -46.52
N TYR A 340 3.06 4.56 -47.66
CA TYR A 340 3.14 3.98 -49.00
C TYR A 340 4.50 4.32 -49.62
N PRO A 341 5.03 3.48 -50.53
CA PRO A 341 6.24 3.83 -51.27
C PRO A 341 6.08 5.22 -51.89
N ASP A 342 7.07 6.07 -51.66
CA ASP A 342 7.20 7.33 -52.37
C ASP A 342 7.50 6.96 -53.81
N GLU A 343 6.46 6.92 -54.67
CA GLU A 343 6.61 6.58 -56.08
C GLU A 343 7.74 7.43 -56.64
N VAL A 344 8.85 6.77 -56.95
CA VAL A 344 9.93 7.38 -57.71
C VAL A 344 9.27 7.75 -59.02
N GLN A 345 9.04 9.04 -59.25
CA GLN A 345 8.95 9.56 -60.60
C GLN A 345 10.30 9.25 -61.26
N SER A 346 10.43 8.02 -61.76
CA SER A 346 11.49 7.65 -62.69
C SER A 346 11.06 8.23 -64.04
N VAL A 347 11.62 9.41 -64.30
CA VAL A 347 11.78 10.06 -65.60
C VAL A 347 12.33 9.07 -66.63
#